data_AF-A0A833LKE9-F1
#
_entry.id   AF-A0A833LKE9-F1
#
_cell.length_a   1.000
_cell.length_b   1.000
_cell.length_c   1.000
_cell.angle_alpha   90.00
_cell.angle_beta   90.00
_cell.angle_gamma   90.00
#
_symmetry.space_group_name_H-M   'P 1'
#
loop_
_entity.id
_entity.type
_entity.pdbx_description
1 polymer ?
#
loop_
_entity_poly.entity_id
_entity_poly.type
_entity_poly.pdbx_seq_one_letter_code
_entity_poly.pdbx_strand_id
1 'polypeptide(L)'
;MTRKKYLFVCGPPRSGTTALTRLLNSHPEIMLGIERYKFLLMRNENRAEVSPRLFEPERFFAMSPIDSNVALERLGELAPLRAKLQGAVYVGDKVPRLITRVRELDRWFPDHKMIFIFRDPYRVASSWTVRAGKSSDDWDPSRDYRAAVETMNAFFEIARKLCRKRPDRFRVVAYERIFDPADDAAVRALVDWLGLAYHPDMRAKWKGNAAKFRAIQAKPLAEIDRAFVEAGIDWKSFRRLSELAA
;
A
#
# COMPACT_ATOMS: atom_id res chain seq x y z
N MET A 1 -22.99 -1.24 -18.13
CA MET A 1 -22.14 -1.40 -16.93
C MET A 1 -21.20 -0.22 -16.85
N THR A 2 -21.05 0.42 -15.69
CA THR A 2 -20.09 1.51 -15.50
C THR A 2 -18.66 1.00 -15.70
N ARG A 3 -17.83 1.74 -16.43
CA ARG A 3 -16.41 1.41 -16.64
C ARG A 3 -15.70 1.42 -15.27
N LYS A 4 -15.08 0.31 -14.90
CA LYS A 4 -14.29 0.20 -13.66
C LYS A 4 -13.12 1.19 -13.69
N LYS A 5 -12.82 1.81 -12.56
CA LYS A 5 -11.64 2.66 -12.36
C LYS A 5 -10.52 1.85 -11.72
N TYR A 6 -9.26 2.19 -12.01
CA TYR A 6 -8.11 1.48 -11.44
C TYR A 6 -7.57 2.20 -10.21
N LEU A 7 -7.34 1.45 -9.12
CA LEU A 7 -6.78 1.97 -7.87
C LEU A 7 -5.62 1.09 -7.40
N PHE A 8 -4.45 1.69 -7.20
CA PHE A 8 -3.29 0.98 -6.68
C PHE A 8 -2.85 1.49 -5.33
N VAL A 9 -2.36 0.60 -4.47
CA VAL A 9 -1.79 0.97 -3.17
C VAL A 9 -0.32 0.58 -3.13
N CYS A 10 0.52 1.52 -2.73
CA CYS A 10 1.96 1.33 -2.61
C CYS A 10 2.51 2.10 -1.40
N GLY A 11 3.80 1.95 -1.14
CA GLY A 11 4.46 2.52 0.03
C GLY A 11 5.67 1.70 0.42
N PRO A 12 6.62 2.25 1.20
CA PRO A 12 7.73 1.47 1.70
C PRO A 12 7.17 0.23 2.43
N PRO A 13 7.69 -0.99 2.16
CA PRO A 13 7.31 -2.17 2.92
C PRO A 13 7.32 -1.88 4.42
N ARG A 14 6.35 -2.42 5.15
CA ARG A 14 6.14 -2.19 6.60
C ARG A 14 5.52 -0.84 6.99
N SER A 15 5.11 -0.02 6.02
CA SER A 15 4.33 1.22 6.26
C SER A 15 2.81 1.01 6.40
N GLY A 16 2.35 -0.23 6.59
CA GLY A 16 0.92 -0.53 6.75
C GLY A 16 0.10 -0.64 5.46
N THR A 17 0.73 -0.81 4.29
CA THR A 17 0.06 -0.99 3.00
C THR A 17 -1.04 -2.06 3.03
N THR A 18 -0.79 -3.20 3.68
CA THR A 18 -1.78 -4.29 3.78
C THR A 18 -2.96 -3.91 4.70
N ALA A 19 -2.70 -3.18 5.79
CA ALA A 19 -3.76 -2.72 6.69
C ALA A 19 -4.67 -1.71 5.99
N LEU A 20 -4.08 -0.78 5.25
CA LEU A 20 -4.82 0.17 4.42
C LEU A 20 -5.65 -0.55 3.34
N THR A 21 -5.07 -1.51 2.62
CA THR A 21 -5.82 -2.26 1.59
C THR A 21 -6.99 -3.04 2.18
N ARG A 22 -6.82 -3.65 3.36
CA ARG A 22 -7.92 -4.34 4.07
C ARG A 22 -8.99 -3.36 4.56
N LEU A 23 -8.63 -2.13 4.92
CA LEU A 23 -9.58 -1.07 5.24
C LEU A 23 -10.35 -0.65 3.99
N LEU A 24 -9.67 -0.35 2.88
CA LEU A 24 -10.31 -0.01 1.60
C LEU A 24 -11.23 -1.13 1.11
N ASN A 25 -10.81 -2.39 1.22
CA ASN A 25 -11.62 -3.57 0.88
C ASN A 25 -12.82 -3.80 1.81
N SER A 26 -13.03 -3.01 2.86
CA SER A 26 -14.30 -3.04 3.59
C SER A 26 -15.39 -2.15 2.95
N HIS A 27 -15.03 -1.27 2.00
CA HIS A 27 -16.01 -0.51 1.23
C HIS A 27 -16.64 -1.38 0.13
N PRO A 28 -17.98 -1.47 -0.03
CA PRO A 28 -18.63 -2.33 -1.04
C PRO A 28 -18.13 -2.07 -2.48
N GLU A 29 -17.88 -0.81 -2.82
CA GLU A 29 -17.44 -0.36 -4.15
C GLU A 29 -15.93 -0.41 -4.42
N ILE A 30 -15.10 -0.98 -3.53
CA ILE A 30 -13.65 -1.10 -3.73
C ILE A 30 -13.21 -2.58 -3.68
N MET A 31 -12.52 -3.04 -4.71
CA MET A 31 -11.92 -4.38 -4.74
C MET A 31 -10.43 -4.29 -5.07
N LEU A 32 -9.57 -4.62 -4.12
CA LEU A 32 -8.13 -4.60 -4.29
C LEU A 32 -7.52 -5.96 -3.96
N GLY A 33 -6.67 -6.46 -4.86
CA GLY A 33 -5.74 -7.53 -4.55
C GLY A 33 -4.71 -7.08 -3.50
N ILE A 34 -4.05 -8.06 -2.88
CA ILE A 34 -2.92 -7.84 -2.00
C ILE A 34 -1.73 -8.64 -2.55
N GLU A 35 -0.92 -7.99 -3.38
CA GLU A 35 0.15 -8.61 -4.16
C GLU A 35 -0.39 -9.71 -5.09
N ARG A 36 -1.57 -9.50 -5.69
CA ARG A 36 -2.21 -10.47 -6.59
C ARG A 36 -1.40 -10.64 -7.88
N TYR A 37 -0.84 -9.55 -8.41
CA TYR A 37 -0.07 -9.51 -9.66
C TYR A 37 1.35 -8.99 -9.47
N LYS A 38 1.93 -9.22 -8.29
CA LYS A 38 3.25 -8.72 -7.91
C LYS A 38 4.33 -9.02 -8.94
N PHE A 39 4.37 -10.23 -9.50
CA PHE A 39 5.37 -10.60 -10.49
C PHE A 39 5.13 -9.90 -11.81
N LEU A 40 3.92 -9.96 -12.37
CA LEU A 40 3.57 -9.26 -13.61
C LEU A 40 3.85 -7.75 -13.54
N LEU A 41 3.57 -7.12 -12.39
CA LEU A 41 3.76 -5.67 -12.22
C LEU A 41 5.20 -5.26 -11.92
N MET A 42 6.02 -6.14 -11.31
CA MET A 42 7.37 -5.78 -10.85
C MET A 42 8.50 -6.37 -11.68
N ARG A 43 8.30 -7.54 -12.28
CA ARG A 43 9.29 -8.22 -13.12
C ARG A 43 9.19 -7.74 -14.57
N ASN A 44 10.20 -8.05 -15.36
CA ASN A 44 10.21 -7.68 -16.78
C ASN A 44 9.66 -8.82 -17.65
N GLU A 45 9.73 -10.06 -17.17
CA GLU A 45 9.07 -11.21 -17.78
C GLU A 45 7.55 -10.99 -17.84
N ASN A 46 6.91 -11.45 -18.92
CA ASN A 46 5.45 -11.48 -19.10
C ASN A 46 4.72 -10.12 -19.01
N ARG A 47 5.43 -8.99 -19.20
CA ARG A 47 4.80 -7.66 -19.21
C ARG A 47 3.72 -7.47 -20.28
N ALA A 48 3.78 -8.24 -21.35
CA ALA A 48 2.76 -8.26 -22.39
C ALA A 48 1.38 -8.73 -21.87
N GLU A 49 1.35 -9.47 -20.75
CA GLU A 49 0.12 -9.95 -20.11
C GLU A 49 -0.57 -8.85 -19.28
N VAL A 50 0.09 -7.73 -19.02
CA VAL A 50 -0.47 -6.66 -18.18
C VAL A 50 -1.46 -5.82 -18.97
N SER A 51 -2.74 -5.98 -18.64
CA SER A 51 -3.84 -5.25 -19.26
C SER A 51 -5.02 -5.07 -18.30
N PRO A 52 -6.02 -4.24 -18.65
CA PRO A 52 -7.34 -4.21 -18.01
C PRO A 52 -7.95 -5.56 -17.64
N ARG A 53 -7.70 -6.61 -18.44
CA ARG A 53 -8.25 -7.96 -18.22
C ARG A 53 -7.82 -8.58 -16.91
N LEU A 54 -6.70 -8.13 -16.32
CA LEU A 54 -6.27 -8.59 -15.00
C LEU A 54 -7.34 -8.39 -13.90
N PHE A 55 -8.27 -7.46 -14.09
CA PHE A 55 -9.32 -7.18 -13.10
C PHE A 55 -10.72 -7.65 -13.54
N GLU A 56 -10.79 -8.46 -14.59
CA GLU A 56 -11.98 -9.23 -14.96
C GLU A 56 -12.12 -10.44 -14.02
N PRO A 57 -13.36 -10.86 -13.65
CA PRO A 57 -13.57 -11.94 -12.68
C PRO A 57 -12.81 -13.22 -13.03
N GLU A 58 -12.84 -13.62 -14.29
CA GLU A 58 -12.27 -14.87 -14.79
C GLU A 58 -10.76 -14.88 -14.59
N ARG A 59 -10.10 -13.72 -14.79
CA ARG A 59 -8.64 -13.60 -14.64
C ARG A 59 -8.21 -13.33 -13.22
N PHE A 60 -8.95 -12.49 -12.49
CA PHE A 60 -8.63 -12.11 -11.12
C PHE A 60 -8.65 -13.31 -10.18
N PHE A 61 -9.62 -14.21 -10.34
CA PHE A 61 -9.74 -15.40 -9.51
C PHE A 61 -8.99 -16.63 -10.06
N ALA A 62 -8.48 -16.58 -11.30
CA ALA A 62 -7.61 -17.62 -11.85
C ALA A 62 -6.14 -17.38 -11.47
N MET A 63 -5.67 -18.05 -10.43
CA MET A 63 -4.29 -17.96 -9.95
C MET A 63 -3.31 -18.65 -10.92
N SER A 64 -2.18 -18.01 -11.20
CA SER A 64 -1.08 -18.57 -11.98
C SER A 64 0.27 -18.30 -11.31
N PRO A 65 1.26 -19.21 -11.41
CA PRO A 65 2.62 -19.00 -10.88
C PRO A 65 3.32 -17.75 -11.42
N ILE A 66 2.93 -17.26 -12.60
CA ILE A 66 3.49 -16.03 -13.19
C ILE A 66 2.97 -14.77 -12.50
N ASP A 67 1.93 -14.86 -11.67
CA ASP A 67 1.24 -13.70 -11.11
C ASP A 67 1.94 -13.16 -9.86
N SER A 68 2.31 -14.04 -8.93
CA SER A 68 2.84 -13.65 -7.63
C SER A 68 3.44 -14.83 -6.86
N ASN A 69 4.22 -14.52 -5.81
CA ASN A 69 4.65 -15.49 -4.80
C ASN A 69 3.60 -15.72 -3.71
N VAL A 70 2.40 -15.16 -3.84
CA VAL A 70 1.31 -15.35 -2.88
C VAL A 70 0.73 -16.76 -3.07
N ALA A 71 0.95 -17.63 -2.08
CA ALA A 71 0.44 -18.99 -2.05
C ALA A 71 -1.10 -19.06 -2.18
N LEU A 72 -1.60 -20.21 -2.66
CA LEU A 72 -3.02 -20.59 -2.72
C LEU A 72 -3.74 -20.39 -1.36
N GLU A 73 -3.03 -20.46 -0.24
CA GLU A 73 -3.57 -20.27 1.11
C GLU A 73 -4.18 -18.86 1.34
N ARG A 74 -3.82 -17.87 0.52
CA ARG A 74 -4.44 -16.54 0.56
C ARG A 74 -5.71 -16.41 -0.30
N LEU A 75 -6.18 -17.51 -0.93
CA LEU A 75 -7.50 -17.58 -1.59
C LEU A 75 -8.64 -17.19 -0.65
N GLY A 76 -8.52 -17.48 0.65
CA GLY A 76 -9.50 -17.04 1.66
C GLY A 76 -9.64 -15.51 1.74
N GLU A 77 -8.60 -14.75 1.40
CA GLU A 77 -8.68 -13.28 1.31
C GLU A 77 -9.32 -12.81 -0.01
N LEU A 78 -9.37 -13.66 -1.04
CA LEU A 78 -9.95 -13.36 -2.35
C LEU A 78 -11.45 -13.74 -2.41
N ALA A 79 -11.89 -14.78 -1.71
CA ALA A 79 -13.27 -15.24 -1.77
C ALA A 79 -14.30 -14.12 -1.45
N PRO A 80 -14.13 -13.29 -0.40
CA PRO A 80 -15.05 -12.18 -0.13
C PRO A 80 -15.04 -11.11 -1.23
N LEU A 81 -13.97 -10.99 -2.01
CA LEU A 81 -13.86 -10.00 -3.08
C LEU A 81 -14.75 -10.36 -4.29
N ARG A 82 -15.05 -11.65 -4.49
CA ARG A 82 -15.90 -12.11 -5.60
C ARG A 82 -17.30 -11.52 -5.53
N ALA A 83 -17.88 -11.45 -4.33
CA ALA A 83 -19.19 -10.85 -4.10
C ALA A 83 -19.23 -9.34 -4.42
N LYS A 84 -18.08 -8.67 -4.36
CA LYS A 84 -17.98 -7.21 -4.54
C LYS A 84 -17.68 -6.80 -5.97
N LEU A 85 -17.09 -7.69 -6.77
CA LEU A 85 -16.54 -7.33 -8.06
C LEU A 85 -17.59 -6.75 -9.01
N GLN A 86 -18.83 -7.24 -8.98
CA GLN A 86 -19.93 -6.70 -9.78
C GLN A 86 -20.23 -5.23 -9.43
N GLY A 87 -20.32 -4.90 -8.13
CA GLY A 87 -20.60 -3.56 -7.62
C GLY A 87 -19.38 -2.64 -7.48
N ALA A 88 -18.16 -3.13 -7.67
CA ALA A 88 -16.95 -2.34 -7.48
C ALA A 88 -16.88 -1.15 -8.46
N VAL A 89 -16.62 0.06 -7.96
CA VAL A 89 -16.23 1.23 -8.77
C VAL A 89 -14.72 1.20 -9.01
N TYR A 90 -13.94 0.86 -7.98
CA TYR A 90 -12.49 0.74 -8.05
C TYR A 90 -12.04 -0.72 -7.99
N VAL A 91 -11.19 -1.10 -8.94
CA VAL A 91 -10.47 -2.37 -8.95
C VAL A 91 -8.97 -2.15 -9.00
N GLY A 92 -8.17 -3.05 -8.46
CA GLY A 92 -6.72 -2.92 -8.55
C GLY A 92 -5.95 -3.83 -7.63
N ASP A 93 -4.72 -3.44 -7.28
CA ASP A 93 -3.82 -4.25 -6.46
C ASP A 93 -2.97 -3.38 -5.54
N LYS A 94 -2.60 -3.95 -4.39
CA LYS A 94 -1.55 -3.42 -3.54
C LYS A 94 -0.25 -4.11 -3.85
N VAL A 95 0.74 -3.36 -4.32
CA VAL A 95 2.12 -3.82 -4.45
C VAL A 95 3.05 -2.76 -3.85
N PRO A 96 3.78 -3.05 -2.75
CA PRO A 96 4.48 -2.01 -1.97
C PRO A 96 5.42 -1.13 -2.82
N ARG A 97 6.21 -1.77 -3.70
CA ARG A 97 7.22 -1.09 -4.51
C ARG A 97 6.70 -0.52 -5.84
N LEU A 98 5.39 -0.56 -6.10
CA LEU A 98 4.81 -0.19 -7.41
C LEU A 98 5.09 1.27 -7.81
N ILE A 99 5.38 2.14 -6.84
CA ILE A 99 5.75 3.53 -7.12
C ILE A 99 6.97 3.66 -8.06
N THR A 100 7.85 2.66 -8.10
CA THR A 100 9.01 2.65 -9.02
C THR A 100 8.65 2.28 -10.46
N ARG A 101 7.40 1.88 -10.72
CA ARG A 101 6.88 1.43 -12.03
C ARG A 101 5.75 2.31 -12.54
N VAL A 102 5.62 3.54 -12.01
CA VAL A 102 4.50 4.44 -12.33
C VAL A 102 4.42 4.77 -13.81
N ARG A 103 5.55 4.89 -14.53
CA ARG A 103 5.55 5.14 -15.98
C ARG A 103 4.96 3.97 -16.77
N GLU A 104 5.24 2.74 -16.36
CA GLU A 104 4.61 1.56 -16.96
C GLU A 104 3.14 1.45 -16.58
N LEU A 105 2.81 1.76 -15.33
CA LEU A 105 1.43 1.78 -14.86
C LEU A 105 0.57 2.81 -15.61
N ASP A 106 1.12 3.99 -15.92
CA ASP A 106 0.48 5.01 -16.75
C ASP A 106 0.20 4.50 -18.18
N ARG A 107 0.99 3.55 -18.70
CA ARG A 107 0.74 2.94 -20.02
C ARG A 107 -0.32 1.85 -19.96
N TRP A 108 -0.27 0.99 -18.94
CA TRP A 108 -1.22 -0.11 -18.78
C TRP A 108 -2.60 0.36 -18.31
N PHE A 109 -2.65 1.42 -17.49
CA PHE A 109 -3.85 1.96 -16.85
C PHE A 109 -3.83 3.50 -16.85
N PRO A 110 -4.09 4.18 -17.99
CA PRO A 110 -3.89 5.63 -18.16
C PRO A 110 -4.59 6.55 -17.15
N ASP A 111 -5.72 6.13 -16.57
CA ASP A 111 -6.51 6.91 -15.62
C ASP A 111 -6.44 6.38 -14.19
N HIS A 112 -5.44 5.57 -13.86
CA HIS A 112 -5.37 4.99 -12.53
C HIS A 112 -5.24 6.06 -11.43
N LYS A 113 -5.82 5.77 -10.27
CA LYS A 113 -5.49 6.42 -9.00
C LYS A 113 -4.46 5.57 -8.25
N MET A 114 -3.60 6.22 -7.46
CA MET A 114 -2.61 5.58 -6.61
C MET A 114 -2.59 6.22 -5.23
N ILE A 115 -2.61 5.38 -4.20
CA ILE A 115 -2.44 5.79 -2.81
C ILE A 115 -1.06 5.33 -2.35
N PHE A 116 -0.23 6.28 -1.94
CA PHE A 116 1.07 6.03 -1.33
C PHE A 116 0.97 6.22 0.19
N ILE A 117 1.10 5.14 0.94
CA ILE A 117 1.14 5.20 2.40
C ILE A 117 2.58 5.18 2.92
N PHE A 118 2.89 6.08 3.84
CA PHE A 118 4.16 6.11 4.57
C PHE A 118 3.91 6.09 6.08
N ARG A 119 4.98 5.87 6.84
CA ARG A 119 4.95 5.71 8.29
C ARG A 119 6.21 6.36 8.88
N ASP A 120 6.20 6.60 10.19
CA ASP A 120 7.41 6.96 10.95
C ASP A 120 8.63 6.11 10.51
N PRO A 121 9.70 6.73 9.98
CA PRO A 121 10.89 6.04 9.49
C PRO A 121 11.54 5.12 10.53
N TYR A 122 11.50 5.48 11.81
CA TYR A 122 12.03 4.65 12.89
C TYR A 122 11.25 3.35 13.06
N ARG A 123 9.92 3.42 12.95
CA ARG A 123 9.05 2.24 13.04
C ARG A 123 9.23 1.32 11.84
N VAL A 124 9.44 1.88 10.66
CA VAL A 124 9.75 1.11 9.44
C VAL A 124 11.10 0.41 9.60
N ALA A 125 12.16 1.15 9.92
CA ALA A 125 13.51 0.62 10.13
C ALA A 125 13.54 -0.49 11.20
N SER A 126 12.92 -0.25 12.38
CA SER A 126 12.76 -1.27 13.43
C SER A 126 12.08 -2.54 12.90
N SER A 127 10.99 -2.38 12.14
CA SER A 127 10.30 -3.54 11.58
C SER A 127 11.13 -4.30 10.54
N TRP A 128 12.03 -3.65 9.82
CA TRP A 128 12.92 -4.30 8.85
C TRP A 128 14.01 -5.08 9.59
N THR A 129 14.69 -4.45 10.57
CA THR A 129 15.71 -5.10 11.41
C THR A 129 15.17 -6.34 12.12
N VAL A 130 13.98 -6.25 12.73
CA VAL A 130 13.35 -7.39 13.42
C VAL A 130 13.04 -8.55 12.47
N ARG A 131 12.73 -8.28 11.20
CA ARG A 131 12.49 -9.36 10.21
C ARG A 131 13.77 -9.92 9.64
N ALA A 132 14.77 -9.08 9.37
CA ALA A 132 16.09 -9.50 8.92
C ALA A 132 16.77 -10.46 9.91
N GLY A 133 16.55 -10.27 11.21
CA GLY A 133 17.05 -11.17 12.26
C GLY A 133 16.25 -12.47 12.47
N LYS A 134 15.16 -12.71 11.73
CA LYS A 134 14.35 -13.94 11.84
C LYS A 134 14.67 -14.89 10.70
N SER A 135 15.33 -16.01 11.02
CA SER A 135 15.66 -17.06 10.04
C SER A 135 14.44 -17.84 9.50
N SER A 136 13.29 -17.76 10.18
CA SER A 136 12.07 -18.49 9.81
C SER A 136 11.10 -17.69 8.92
N ASP A 137 11.51 -16.54 8.42
CA ASP A 137 10.66 -15.63 7.62
C ASP A 137 11.26 -15.52 6.21
N ASP A 138 10.42 -15.39 5.17
CA ASP A 138 10.84 -15.18 3.76
C ASP A 138 11.43 -13.77 3.52
N TRP A 139 11.90 -13.11 4.57
CA TRP A 139 12.48 -11.78 4.53
C TRP A 139 13.99 -11.89 4.35
N ASP A 140 14.46 -11.31 3.25
CA ASP A 140 15.88 -11.22 2.94
C ASP A 140 16.68 -10.61 4.12
N PRO A 141 17.65 -11.34 4.72
CA PRO A 141 18.44 -10.85 5.85
C PRO A 141 19.24 -9.58 5.54
N SER A 142 19.52 -9.29 4.27
CA SER A 142 20.17 -8.02 3.87
C SER A 142 19.25 -6.79 3.98
N ARG A 143 17.94 -7.00 4.17
CA ARG A 143 16.94 -5.91 4.27
C ARG A 143 16.72 -5.49 5.71
N ASP A 144 17.77 -4.94 6.32
CA ASP A 144 17.74 -4.33 7.64
C ASP A 144 17.33 -2.84 7.59
N TYR A 145 17.61 -2.08 8.65
CA TYR A 145 17.34 -0.64 8.71
C TYR A 145 18.06 0.18 7.64
N ARG A 146 19.25 -0.23 7.16
CA ARG A 146 20.00 0.51 6.15
C ARG A 146 19.26 0.49 4.82
N ALA A 147 18.85 -0.71 4.39
CA ALA A 147 18.02 -0.90 3.22
C ALA A 147 16.64 -0.20 3.35
N ALA A 148 16.12 -0.10 4.58
CA ALA A 148 14.88 0.63 4.86
C ALA A 148 15.06 2.14 4.60
N VAL A 149 16.14 2.75 5.09
CA VAL A 149 16.47 4.17 4.87
C VAL A 149 16.60 4.48 3.38
N GLU A 150 17.40 3.70 2.65
CA GLU A 150 17.60 3.87 1.21
C GLU A 150 16.27 3.78 0.44
N THR A 151 15.47 2.75 0.76
CA THR A 151 14.15 2.54 0.13
C THR A 151 13.21 3.70 0.41
N MET A 152 13.13 4.16 1.67
CA MET A 152 12.27 5.27 2.07
C MET A 152 12.66 6.57 1.36
N ASN A 153 13.95 6.92 1.33
CA ASN A 153 14.42 8.13 0.66
C ASN A 153 14.08 8.13 -0.83
N ALA A 154 14.34 7.01 -1.52
CA ALA A 154 14.01 6.87 -2.93
C ALA A 154 12.49 7.02 -3.17
N PHE A 155 11.66 6.45 -2.31
CA PHE A 155 10.21 6.46 -2.48
C PHE A 155 9.59 7.81 -2.12
N PHE A 156 10.10 8.46 -1.07
CA PHE A 156 9.56 9.75 -0.61
C PHE A 156 9.71 10.83 -1.68
N GLU A 157 10.86 10.87 -2.35
CA GLU A 157 11.10 11.84 -3.41
C GLU A 157 10.19 11.61 -4.63
N ILE A 158 9.96 10.35 -5.02
CA ILE A 158 9.02 10.01 -6.10
C ILE A 158 7.59 10.38 -5.69
N ALA A 159 7.15 9.99 -4.50
CA ALA A 159 5.80 10.25 -4.00
C ALA A 159 5.50 11.75 -3.94
N ARG A 160 6.44 12.54 -3.42
CA ARG A 160 6.32 14.00 -3.31
C ARG A 160 6.15 14.67 -4.67
N LYS A 161 6.91 14.21 -5.68
CA LYS A 161 6.80 14.72 -7.05
C LYS A 161 5.46 14.35 -7.67
N LEU A 162 5.01 13.11 -7.48
CA LEU A 162 3.79 12.60 -8.07
C LEU A 162 2.53 13.25 -7.48
N CYS A 163 2.41 13.33 -6.16
CA CYS A 163 1.22 13.92 -5.53
C CYS A 163 1.09 15.43 -5.83
N ARG A 164 2.21 16.16 -5.92
CA ARG A 164 2.20 17.58 -6.32
C ARG A 164 1.79 17.78 -7.78
N LYS A 165 2.32 16.97 -8.69
CA LYS A 165 2.07 17.12 -10.14
C LYS A 165 0.71 16.60 -10.57
N ARG A 166 0.16 15.61 -9.85
CA ARG A 166 -1.04 14.86 -10.24
C ARG A 166 -1.94 14.57 -9.02
N PRO A 167 -2.40 15.60 -8.27
CA PRO A 167 -3.13 15.41 -7.02
C PRO A 167 -4.47 14.66 -7.19
N ASP A 168 -5.07 14.69 -8.37
CA ASP A 168 -6.31 13.96 -8.66
C ASP A 168 -6.08 12.46 -8.83
N ARG A 169 -4.85 12.06 -9.17
CA ARG A 169 -4.44 10.67 -9.44
C ARG A 169 -3.53 10.08 -8.36
N PHE A 170 -2.84 10.89 -7.58
CA PHE A 170 -1.87 10.43 -6.58
C PHE A 170 -2.13 11.08 -5.23
N ARG A 171 -2.49 10.26 -4.25
CA ARG A 171 -2.69 10.67 -2.85
C ARG A 171 -1.61 10.07 -1.97
N VAL A 172 -1.06 10.89 -1.08
CA VAL A 172 -0.18 10.44 -0.01
C VAL A 172 -0.96 10.42 1.30
N VAL A 173 -0.74 9.41 2.13
CA VAL A 173 -1.37 9.27 3.45
C VAL A 173 -0.36 8.80 4.48
N ALA A 174 -0.45 9.35 5.69
CA ALA A 174 0.37 8.91 6.82
C ALA A 174 -0.34 7.79 7.58
N TYR A 175 0.37 6.70 7.87
CA TYR A 175 -0.14 5.57 8.62
C TYR A 175 -0.70 5.99 9.99
N GLU A 176 0.01 6.88 10.68
CA GLU A 176 -0.34 7.41 11.99
C GLU A 176 -1.64 8.24 11.95
N ARG A 177 -1.93 8.94 10.84
CA ARG A 177 -3.18 9.68 10.66
C ARG A 177 -4.35 8.78 10.27
N ILE A 178 -4.11 7.84 9.36
CA ILE A 178 -5.14 6.89 8.90
C ILE A 178 -5.65 5.99 10.05
N PHE A 179 -4.78 5.64 10.98
CA PHE A 179 -5.12 4.78 12.12
C PHE A 179 -5.06 5.53 13.46
N ASP A 180 -5.12 6.87 13.41
CA ASP A 180 -5.27 7.69 14.61
C ASP A 180 -6.51 7.20 15.36
N PRO A 181 -6.40 6.89 16.65
CA PRO A 181 -7.53 6.39 17.40
C PRO A 181 -8.42 7.49 18.00
N ALA A 182 -8.08 8.77 17.82
CA ALA A 182 -8.90 9.91 18.21
C ALA A 182 -10.11 10.07 17.26
N ASP A 183 -9.91 10.00 15.94
CA ASP A 183 -10.98 10.16 14.95
C ASP A 183 -10.65 9.54 13.57
N ASP A 184 -11.68 9.41 12.73
CA ASP A 184 -11.60 8.80 11.40
C ASP A 184 -11.50 9.83 10.23
N ALA A 185 -11.14 11.08 10.50
CA ALA A 185 -11.16 12.16 9.51
C ALA A 185 -10.24 11.89 8.30
N ALA A 186 -9.02 11.39 8.53
CA ALA A 186 -8.08 11.06 7.46
C ALA A 186 -8.63 9.96 6.52
N VAL A 187 -9.34 8.97 7.07
CA VAL A 187 -9.98 7.91 6.26
C VAL A 187 -11.13 8.48 5.44
N ARG A 188 -11.94 9.37 6.03
CA ARG A 188 -13.04 10.02 5.30
C ARG A 188 -12.54 10.89 4.17
N ALA A 189 -11.51 11.72 4.42
CA ALA A 189 -10.87 12.53 3.39
C ALA A 189 -10.30 11.68 2.25
N LEU A 190 -9.72 10.51 2.58
CA LEU A 190 -9.23 9.58 1.57
C LEU A 190 -10.35 8.99 0.70
N VAL A 191 -11.49 8.63 1.30
CA VAL A 191 -12.64 8.05 0.59
C VAL A 191 -13.36 9.12 -0.24
N ASP A 192 -13.48 10.34 0.28
CA ASP A 192 -13.99 11.51 -0.43
C ASP A 192 -13.13 11.83 -1.67
N TRP A 193 -11.80 11.76 -1.57
CA TRP A 193 -10.90 11.91 -2.71
C TRP A 193 -11.08 10.81 -3.79
N LEU A 194 -11.58 9.64 -3.41
CA LEU A 194 -11.99 8.60 -4.36
C LEU A 194 -13.37 8.88 -4.98
N GLY A 195 -14.09 9.90 -4.49
CA GLY A 195 -15.44 10.25 -4.91
C GLY A 195 -16.49 9.23 -4.43
N LEU A 196 -16.27 8.63 -3.26
CA LEU A 196 -17.15 7.64 -2.67
C LEU A 196 -17.70 8.13 -1.32
N ALA A 197 -18.85 7.60 -0.90
CA ALA A 197 -19.41 7.88 0.42
C ALA A 197 -18.77 7.01 1.50
N TYR A 198 -18.47 7.57 2.68
CA TYR A 198 -17.88 6.79 3.76
C TYR A 198 -18.84 5.70 4.29
N HIS A 199 -18.47 4.44 4.11
CA HIS A 199 -19.33 3.30 4.42
C HIS A 199 -19.22 2.83 5.89
N PRO A 200 -20.33 2.41 6.55
CA PRO A 200 -20.31 1.88 7.92
C PRO A 200 -19.30 0.73 8.16
N ASP A 201 -19.12 -0.16 7.20
CA ASP A 201 -18.14 -1.26 7.30
C ASP A 201 -16.70 -0.75 7.38
N MET A 202 -16.41 0.38 6.70
CA MET A 202 -15.10 1.04 6.83
C MET A 202 -14.91 1.60 8.22
N ARG A 203 -15.95 2.19 8.83
CA ARG A 203 -15.89 2.65 10.22
C ARG A 203 -15.62 1.51 11.18
N ALA A 204 -16.35 0.41 11.05
CA ALA A 204 -16.14 -0.77 11.89
C ALA A 204 -14.72 -1.33 11.74
N LYS A 205 -14.23 -1.43 10.50
CA LYS A 205 -12.87 -1.90 10.21
C LYS A 205 -11.79 -0.95 10.73
N TRP A 206 -12.00 0.36 10.59
CA TRP A 206 -11.09 1.39 11.11
C TRP A 206 -11.00 1.32 12.63
N LYS A 207 -12.13 1.26 13.36
CA LYS A 207 -12.14 1.14 14.83
C LYS A 207 -11.29 -0.04 15.31
N GLY A 208 -11.45 -1.20 14.67
CA GLY A 208 -10.65 -2.39 15.00
C GLY A 208 -9.15 -2.23 14.71
N ASN A 209 -8.79 -1.51 13.65
CA ASN A 209 -7.39 -1.22 13.32
C ASN A 209 -6.79 -0.15 14.24
N ALA A 210 -7.54 0.90 14.59
CA ALA A 210 -7.12 1.96 15.49
C ALA A 210 -6.87 1.45 16.92
N ALA A 211 -7.72 0.52 17.39
CA ALA A 211 -7.48 -0.19 18.65
C ALA A 211 -6.17 -0.99 18.64
N LYS A 212 -5.88 -1.69 17.53
CA LYS A 212 -4.59 -2.39 17.35
C LYS A 212 -3.42 -1.43 17.29
N PHE A 213 -3.58 -0.28 16.62
CA PHE A 213 -2.55 0.76 16.55
C PHE A 213 -2.16 1.24 17.95
N ARG A 214 -3.14 1.54 18.82
CA ARG A 214 -2.88 1.86 20.25
C ARG A 214 -2.10 0.78 20.99
N ALA A 215 -2.36 -0.49 20.69
CA ALA A 215 -1.76 -1.62 21.39
C ALA A 215 -0.34 -1.98 20.88
N ILE A 216 0.08 -1.51 19.70
CA ILE A 216 1.39 -1.87 19.14
C ILE A 216 2.50 -1.13 19.90
N GLN A 217 3.26 -1.89 20.70
CA GLN A 217 4.59 -1.49 21.12
C GLN A 217 5.61 -1.95 20.08
N ALA A 218 6.13 -1.05 19.24
CA ALA A 218 7.25 -1.43 18.39
C ALA A 218 8.52 -1.52 19.25
N LYS A 219 9.30 -2.59 19.02
CA LYS A 219 10.62 -2.73 19.65
C LYS A 219 11.48 -1.52 19.28
N PRO A 220 12.09 -0.83 20.25
CA PRO A 220 13.00 0.26 19.93
C PRO A 220 14.17 -0.28 19.11
N LEU A 221 14.68 0.54 18.18
CA LEU A 221 15.96 0.28 17.54
C LEU A 221 17.08 0.32 18.59
N ALA A 222 18.14 -0.44 18.36
CA ALA A 222 19.39 -0.20 19.07
C ALA A 222 19.86 1.25 18.83
N GLU A 223 20.55 1.84 19.79
CA GLU A 223 20.94 3.26 19.72
C GLU A 223 21.73 3.59 18.46
N ILE A 224 22.68 2.73 18.06
CA ILE A 224 23.48 2.91 16.86
C ILE A 224 22.63 2.85 15.57
N ASP A 225 21.66 1.94 15.50
CA ASP A 225 20.75 1.83 14.37
C ASP A 225 19.84 3.06 14.29
N ARG A 226 19.39 3.57 15.44
CA ARG A 226 18.59 4.79 15.52
C ARG A 226 19.38 6.01 15.03
N ALA A 227 20.64 6.17 15.45
CA ALA A 227 21.50 7.25 14.99
C ALA A 227 21.73 7.18 13.48
N PHE A 228 21.91 5.97 12.92
CA PHE A 228 22.00 5.78 11.48
C PHE A 228 20.73 6.23 10.75
N VAL A 229 19.55 5.85 11.26
CA VAL A 229 18.27 6.26 10.66
C VAL A 229 18.09 7.79 10.74
N GLU A 230 18.41 8.40 11.87
CA GLU A 230 18.36 9.87 12.04
C GLU A 230 19.28 10.58 11.02
N ALA A 231 20.51 10.12 10.86
CA ALA A 231 21.45 10.74 9.93
C ALA A 231 21.13 10.47 8.45
N GLY A 232 20.56 9.29 8.15
CA GLY A 232 20.40 8.82 6.78
C GLY A 232 19.06 9.20 6.12
N ILE A 233 18.00 9.45 6.89
CA ILE A 233 16.69 9.80 6.34
C ILE A 233 16.68 11.22 5.76
N ASP A 234 16.08 11.37 4.57
CA ASP A 234 15.73 12.68 4.03
C ASP A 234 14.52 13.26 4.78
N TRP A 235 14.78 13.83 5.97
CA TRP A 235 13.78 14.44 6.83
C TRP A 235 13.07 15.62 6.19
N LYS A 236 13.70 16.26 5.19
CA LYS A 236 13.08 17.36 4.44
C LYS A 236 11.99 16.81 3.54
N SER A 237 12.24 15.73 2.80
CA SER A 237 11.22 15.06 1.99
C SER A 237 10.14 14.40 2.84
N PHE A 238 10.50 13.76 3.95
CA PHE A 238 9.53 13.20 4.90
C PHE A 238 8.58 14.26 5.45
N ARG A 239 9.09 15.38 5.98
CA ARG A 239 8.24 16.47 6.50
C ARG A 239 7.31 17.05 5.44
N ARG A 240 7.81 17.26 4.22
CA ARG A 240 7.00 17.71 3.09
C ARG A 240 5.91 16.71 2.69
N LEU A 241 6.14 15.41 2.84
CA LEU A 241 5.10 14.42 2.65
C LEU A 241 4.05 14.49 3.76
N SER A 242 4.45 14.69 5.00
CA SER A 242 3.54 14.88 6.14
C SER A 242 2.65 16.12 5.99
N GLU A 243 3.14 17.19 5.38
CA GLU A 243 2.34 18.37 5.02
C GLU A 243 1.31 18.07 3.93
N LEU A 244 1.64 17.17 2.98
CA LEU A 244 0.77 16.79 1.85
C LEU A 244 -0.18 15.65 2.19
N ALA A 245 0.07 14.93 3.28
CA ALA A 245 -0.73 13.80 3.71
C ALA A 245 -2.12 14.27 4.15
N ALA A 246 -3.15 13.67 3.55
CA ALA A 246 -4.50 13.75 4.09
C ALA A 246 -4.59 12.98 5.41
#